data_AF-A0A218XSZ6-F1
#
_entry.id   AF-A0A218XSZ6-F1
#
_cell.length_a   1.000
_cell.length_b   1.000
_cell.length_c   1.000
_cell.angle_alpha   90.00
_cell.angle_beta   90.00
_cell.angle_gamma   90.00
#
_symmetry.space_group_name_H-M   'P 1'
#
loop_
_entity.id
_entity.type
_entity.pdbx_description
1 polymer ?
#
loop_
_entity_poly.entity_id
_entity_poly.type
_entity_poly.pdbx_seq_one_letter_code
_entity_poly.pdbx_strand_id
1 'polypeptide(L)'
;MASCCFPDILCWFQNLPSISQWKSKSLSLFICSSSSSSQSPSLNLSVTRADPVLQSSSPTIVFSINVEFSLIPVALWTSKHYKTDSRSSKLLGEETFPSLSVNFVEDVLHYNGNPCRTGNSYGLRVPKPELDSNFKEIFNLAFLTLVLLVCIYEAPMDLRSSCLNSLKNHLANCRSRNATKVLMKLLGSNLEEQWMRSINLAITNWILEIQASNHTIRTPSSLFSYSLSTFGLWKVHLYCPVIAMDTVNSTHSPPDERLLFSLNYHQLEGVIQFNYRVLKQQNWLDVVVNTDNIRCDITQLVTKALMEEKGEGAAEKHFPSRISLQLTPLVQTNILSVSVGKSSENPAREFEYEKAIEAGFEPPNSYLGIKVSAGETTTVSLKPWKFEESVHGYSANFNWFLHDSMDGREVFSSKPSRFALLNPKAWFRDRYSSAYRPFTRQGGVIFAGDEYGNGVRWKVDKGAIGRTMEWEIRGWIWLTYWPNKHKTFYSETRRLEFREVLNLTIA
;
A
#
# COMPACT_ATOMS: atom_id res chain seq x y z
N MET A 1 -25.64 1.19 -24.07
CA MET A 1 -24.18 1.27 -23.90
C MET A 1 -23.81 2.74 -23.77
N ALA A 2 -23.73 3.27 -22.54
CA ALA A 2 -23.33 4.66 -22.30
C ALA A 2 -21.79 4.72 -22.23
N SER A 3 -21.17 5.66 -22.92
CA SER A 3 -19.71 5.78 -22.98
C SER A 3 -19.14 6.16 -21.60
N CYS A 4 -18.68 5.15 -20.85
CA CYS A 4 -18.00 5.26 -19.56
C CYS A 4 -16.55 5.77 -19.69
N CYS A 5 -16.32 6.94 -20.30
CA CYS A 5 -15.00 7.58 -20.29
C CYS A 5 -15.02 8.77 -19.34
N PHE A 6 -14.16 8.75 -18.32
CA PHE A 6 -13.85 9.96 -17.55
C PHE A 6 -13.40 11.05 -18.53
N PRO A 7 -13.79 12.32 -18.33
CA PRO A 7 -13.44 13.37 -19.27
C PRO A 7 -11.92 13.43 -19.49
N ASP A 8 -11.51 13.67 -20.73
CA ASP A 8 -10.11 13.85 -21.06
C ASP A 8 -9.67 15.26 -20.67
N ILE A 9 -9.21 15.39 -19.44
CA ILE A 9 -8.97 16.67 -18.79
C ILE A 9 -7.84 17.42 -19.49
N LEU A 10 -6.73 16.75 -19.82
CA LEU A 10 -5.63 17.40 -20.56
C LEU A 10 -6.11 17.94 -21.91
N CYS A 11 -6.88 17.17 -22.66
CA CYS A 11 -7.45 17.60 -23.94
C CYS A 11 -8.39 18.79 -23.77
N TRP A 12 -9.21 18.79 -22.71
CA TRP A 12 -10.06 19.94 -22.37
C TRP A 12 -9.23 21.20 -22.10
N PHE A 13 -8.18 21.12 -21.27
CA PHE A 13 -7.28 22.24 -21.02
C PHE A 13 -6.58 22.75 -22.30
N GLN A 14 -6.14 21.85 -23.18
CA GLN A 14 -5.48 22.20 -24.44
C GLN A 14 -6.40 22.92 -25.44
N ASN A 15 -7.71 22.61 -25.40
CA ASN A 15 -8.72 23.16 -26.29
C ASN A 15 -9.47 24.36 -25.71
N LEU A 16 -9.01 24.92 -24.57
CA LEU A 16 -9.63 26.12 -24.01
C LEU A 16 -9.46 27.31 -24.98
N PRO A 17 -10.55 28.02 -25.32
CA PRO A 17 -10.48 29.18 -26.20
C PRO A 17 -9.72 30.34 -25.52
N SER A 18 -9.18 31.25 -26.32
CA SER A 18 -8.53 32.46 -25.78
C SER A 18 -9.52 33.27 -24.93
N ILE A 19 -9.03 33.98 -23.88
CA ILE A 19 -9.88 34.76 -22.96
C ILE A 19 -10.81 35.72 -23.71
N SER A 20 -10.36 36.27 -24.83
CA SER A 20 -11.13 37.20 -25.67
C SER A 20 -12.43 36.59 -26.24
N GLN A 21 -12.50 35.27 -26.38
CA GLN A 21 -13.63 34.55 -26.97
C GLN A 21 -14.65 34.08 -25.92
N TRP A 22 -14.39 34.32 -24.63
CA TRP A 22 -15.25 33.84 -23.56
C TRP A 22 -16.51 34.71 -23.46
N LYS A 23 -17.69 34.08 -23.57
CA LYS A 23 -18.98 34.76 -23.40
C LYS A 23 -19.33 35.01 -21.92
N SER A 24 -18.79 34.17 -21.04
CA SER A 24 -18.99 34.18 -19.59
C SER A 24 -17.66 34.35 -18.86
N LYS A 25 -17.71 34.75 -17.58
CA LYS A 25 -16.51 34.87 -16.73
C LYS A 25 -15.83 33.52 -16.42
N SER A 26 -16.52 32.42 -16.70
CA SER A 26 -16.06 31.06 -16.46
C SER A 26 -16.48 30.09 -17.57
N LEU A 27 -15.69 29.03 -17.74
CA LEU A 27 -16.04 27.85 -18.53
C LEU A 27 -16.02 26.64 -17.61
N SER A 28 -16.92 25.68 -17.81
CA SER A 28 -17.02 24.48 -16.97
C SER A 28 -17.03 23.19 -17.79
N LEU A 29 -16.55 22.12 -17.17
CA LEU A 29 -16.56 20.75 -17.63
C LEU A 29 -17.21 19.89 -16.54
N PHE A 30 -18.21 19.12 -16.93
CA PHE A 30 -18.91 18.22 -16.04
C PHE A 30 -18.05 17.00 -15.65
N ILE A 31 -18.01 16.66 -14.36
CA ILE A 31 -17.28 15.49 -13.83
C ILE A 31 -18.26 14.37 -13.42
N CYS A 32 -19.19 14.65 -12.49
CA CYS A 32 -20.16 13.68 -11.99
C CYS A 32 -21.43 14.36 -11.44
N SER A 33 -22.55 13.64 -11.38
CA SER A 33 -23.80 14.10 -10.77
C SER A 33 -24.38 13.07 -9.80
N SER A 34 -25.34 13.49 -8.98
CA SER A 34 -26.20 12.56 -8.25
C SER A 34 -27.22 11.91 -9.21
N SER A 35 -27.53 10.65 -8.96
CA SER A 35 -28.32 9.79 -9.88
C SER A 35 -29.82 9.96 -9.68
N SER A 36 -30.36 11.18 -9.79
CA SER A 36 -31.83 11.39 -9.85
C SER A 36 -32.18 12.88 -9.96
N SER A 37 -32.88 13.24 -11.05
CA SER A 37 -33.45 14.55 -11.38
C SER A 37 -32.49 15.64 -11.90
N SER A 38 -33.03 16.51 -12.75
CA SER A 38 -32.38 17.69 -13.36
C SER A 38 -32.04 18.82 -12.37
N GLN A 39 -32.32 18.63 -11.07
CA GLN A 39 -32.02 19.58 -9.98
C GLN A 39 -30.98 19.02 -8.99
N SER A 40 -30.36 17.88 -9.31
CA SER A 40 -29.35 17.27 -8.44
C SER A 40 -28.02 18.04 -8.47
N PRO A 41 -27.30 18.11 -7.35
CA PRO A 41 -25.98 18.71 -7.33
C PRO A 41 -25.05 17.98 -8.29
N SER A 42 -24.18 18.74 -8.95
CA SER A 42 -23.15 18.21 -9.86
C SER A 42 -21.78 18.72 -9.48
N LEU A 43 -20.76 17.90 -9.73
CA LEU A 43 -19.36 18.25 -9.57
C LEU A 43 -18.80 18.67 -10.93
N ASN A 44 -18.32 19.91 -11.01
CA ASN A 44 -17.85 20.51 -12.25
C ASN A 44 -16.43 21.06 -12.07
N LEU A 45 -15.55 20.81 -13.02
CA LEU A 45 -14.27 21.51 -13.15
C LEU A 45 -14.55 22.84 -13.86
N SER A 46 -14.17 23.96 -13.27
CA SER A 46 -14.31 25.27 -13.92
C SER A 46 -12.98 25.99 -14.04
N VAL A 47 -12.88 26.83 -15.07
CA VAL A 47 -11.82 27.83 -15.19
C VAL A 47 -12.45 29.21 -15.09
N THR A 48 -11.91 30.05 -14.21
CA THR A 48 -12.35 31.43 -14.01
C THR A 48 -11.24 32.40 -14.39
N ARG A 49 -11.64 33.54 -14.94
CA ARG A 49 -10.73 34.67 -15.14
C ARG A 49 -10.57 35.38 -13.81
N ALA A 50 -9.33 35.49 -13.32
CA ALA A 50 -9.02 36.34 -12.19
C ALA A 50 -8.80 37.78 -12.68
N ASP A 51 -9.38 38.75 -11.97
CA ASP A 51 -9.13 40.16 -12.25
C ASP A 51 -7.66 40.49 -11.97
N PRO A 52 -7.03 41.37 -12.78
CA PRO A 52 -5.62 41.68 -12.63
C PRO A 52 -5.37 42.25 -11.24
N VAL A 53 -4.63 41.49 -10.42
CA VAL A 53 -4.00 42.04 -9.21
C VAL A 53 -3.12 43.20 -9.69
N LEU A 54 -3.22 44.35 -9.00
CA LEU A 54 -2.70 45.69 -9.32
C LEU A 54 -1.22 45.81 -9.78
N GLN A 55 -0.48 44.70 -9.94
CA GLN A 55 0.93 44.65 -10.30
C GLN A 55 1.29 43.69 -11.45
N SER A 56 0.33 42.98 -12.07
CA SER A 56 0.63 42.07 -13.20
C SER A 56 -0.07 42.48 -14.50
N SER A 57 0.70 42.71 -15.56
CA SER A 57 0.23 43.14 -16.89
C SER A 57 -0.44 42.04 -17.74
N SER A 58 -0.47 40.79 -17.26
CA SER A 58 -1.05 39.64 -17.96
C SER A 58 -2.27 39.08 -17.22
N PRO A 59 -3.40 38.81 -17.90
CA PRO A 59 -4.55 38.19 -17.26
C PRO A 59 -4.21 36.78 -16.76
N THR A 60 -4.68 36.44 -15.55
CA THR A 60 -4.46 35.14 -14.93
C THR A 60 -5.75 34.34 -14.88
N ILE A 61 -5.61 33.02 -14.86
CA ILE A 61 -6.71 32.08 -14.72
C ILE A 61 -6.52 31.20 -13.49
N VAL A 62 -7.65 30.75 -12.94
CA VAL A 62 -7.72 29.82 -11.81
C VAL A 62 -8.62 28.67 -12.19
N PHE A 63 -8.20 27.45 -11.84
CA PHE A 63 -9.02 26.26 -11.99
C PHE A 63 -9.63 25.90 -10.64
N SER A 64 -10.88 25.45 -10.66
CA SER A 64 -11.57 25.06 -9.43
C SER A 64 -12.46 23.84 -9.65
N ILE A 65 -12.56 22.98 -8.64
CA ILE A 65 -13.56 21.91 -8.59
C ILE A 65 -14.72 22.47 -7.77
N ASN A 66 -15.89 22.61 -8.40
CA ASN A 66 -17.05 23.21 -7.79
C ASN A 66 -18.19 22.21 -7.67
N VAL A 67 -19.01 22.38 -6.63
CA VAL A 67 -20.35 21.81 -6.58
C VAL A 67 -21.33 22.86 -7.06
N GLU A 68 -22.06 22.53 -8.12
CA GLU A 68 -23.14 23.35 -8.63
C GLU A 68 -24.46 22.94 -7.96
N PHE A 69 -24.90 23.76 -7.02
CA PHE A 69 -26.26 23.75 -6.51
C PHE A 69 -27.10 24.78 -7.29
N SER A 70 -28.42 24.60 -7.30
CA SER A 70 -29.41 25.33 -8.11
C SER A 70 -29.33 26.88 -8.10
N LEU A 71 -28.54 27.48 -7.19
CA LEU A 71 -28.44 28.94 -7.02
C LEU A 71 -26.99 29.47 -6.89
N ILE A 72 -26.02 28.71 -6.35
CA ILE A 72 -24.63 29.20 -6.13
C ILE A 72 -23.62 28.05 -6.27
N PRO A 73 -22.56 28.20 -7.10
CA PRO A 73 -21.46 27.24 -7.15
C PRO A 73 -20.54 27.40 -5.93
N VAL A 74 -20.26 26.31 -5.23
CA VAL A 74 -19.32 26.28 -4.09
C VAL A 74 -18.03 25.63 -4.54
N ALA A 75 -16.91 26.35 -4.46
CA ALA A 75 -15.59 25.80 -4.78
C ALA A 75 -15.09 24.90 -3.65
N LEU A 76 -14.82 23.63 -3.96
CA LEU A 76 -14.24 22.66 -3.04
C LEU A 76 -12.71 22.64 -3.11
N TRP A 77 -12.15 22.96 -4.28
CA TRP A 77 -10.71 23.06 -4.50
C TRP A 77 -10.42 24.19 -5.49
N THR A 78 -9.28 24.85 -5.33
CA THR A 78 -8.80 25.90 -6.24
C THR A 78 -7.31 25.73 -6.50
N SER A 79 -6.90 25.95 -7.75
CA SER A 79 -5.51 25.88 -8.18
C SER A 79 -4.74 27.16 -7.87
N LYS A 80 -3.41 27.10 -8.02
CA LYS A 80 -2.57 28.30 -8.14
C LYS A 80 -2.99 29.14 -9.36
N HIS A 81 -2.64 30.44 -9.37
CA HIS A 81 -2.89 31.32 -10.51
C HIS A 81 -1.92 31.03 -11.65
N TYR A 82 -2.45 30.86 -12.86
CA TYR A 82 -1.65 30.65 -14.08
C TYR A 82 -1.73 31.87 -14.99
N LYS A 83 -0.56 32.31 -15.47
CA LYS A 83 -0.47 33.39 -16.46
C LYS A 83 -0.90 32.86 -17.82
N THR A 84 -1.71 33.64 -18.53
CA THR A 84 -2.06 33.32 -19.91
C THR A 84 -1.00 33.80 -20.88
N ASP A 85 -0.81 33.04 -21.96
CA ASP A 85 0.10 33.43 -23.03
C ASP A 85 -0.66 34.33 -24.03
N SER A 86 -0.40 35.64 -23.97
CA SER A 86 -1.02 36.61 -24.88
C SER A 86 -0.46 36.57 -26.30
N ARG A 87 0.64 35.83 -26.54
CA ARG A 87 1.34 35.77 -27.83
C ARG A 87 1.03 34.50 -28.63
N SER A 88 0.41 33.50 -28.00
CA SER A 88 0.07 32.23 -28.65
C SER A 88 -1.43 32.16 -28.97
N SER A 89 -1.81 31.36 -29.98
CA SER A 89 -3.22 31.08 -30.27
C SER A 89 -3.89 30.21 -29.20
N LYS A 90 -3.10 29.53 -28.36
CA LYS A 90 -3.56 28.71 -27.24
C LYS A 90 -3.61 29.55 -25.95
N LEU A 91 -4.60 29.27 -25.10
CA LEU A 91 -4.77 29.97 -23.82
C LEU A 91 -3.58 29.73 -22.86
N LEU A 92 -3.03 28.51 -22.87
CA LEU A 92 -2.00 28.02 -21.97
C LEU A 92 -0.73 27.69 -22.74
N GLY A 93 0.42 28.06 -22.18
CA GLY A 93 1.72 27.65 -22.68
C GLY A 93 2.01 26.18 -22.36
N GLU A 94 2.91 25.55 -23.13
CA GLU A 94 3.24 24.12 -22.97
C GLU A 94 3.85 23.81 -21.58
N GLU A 95 4.59 24.74 -20.99
CA GLU A 95 5.14 24.64 -19.63
C GLU A 95 4.08 24.69 -18.51
N THR A 96 2.85 25.13 -18.83
CA THR A 96 1.76 25.19 -17.85
C THR A 96 1.23 23.80 -17.51
N PHE A 97 1.25 22.85 -18.46
CA PHE A 97 0.70 21.51 -18.18
C PHE A 97 1.54 20.71 -17.19
N PRO A 98 2.89 20.60 -17.33
CA PRO A 98 3.70 19.89 -16.35
C PRO A 98 3.66 20.55 -14.96
N SER A 99 3.58 21.88 -14.89
CA SER A 99 3.46 22.59 -13.61
C SER A 99 2.11 22.35 -12.94
N LEU A 100 1.02 22.29 -13.71
CA LEU A 100 -0.30 21.93 -13.22
C LEU A 100 -0.37 20.47 -12.74
N SER A 101 0.27 19.53 -13.44
CA SER A 101 0.40 18.15 -12.97
C SER A 101 1.12 18.07 -11.62
N VAL A 102 2.22 18.80 -11.47
CA VAL A 102 2.96 18.88 -10.21
C VAL A 102 2.06 19.45 -9.10
N ASN A 103 1.28 20.49 -9.39
CA ASN A 103 0.35 21.05 -8.41
C ASN A 103 -0.73 20.05 -7.97
N PHE A 104 -1.32 19.28 -8.90
CA PHE A 104 -2.23 18.19 -8.51
C PHE A 104 -1.54 17.17 -7.60
N VAL A 105 -0.26 16.89 -7.87
CA VAL A 105 0.49 15.96 -7.05
C VAL A 105 0.71 16.49 -5.64
N GLU A 106 1.17 17.74 -5.54
CA GLU A 106 1.34 18.44 -4.26
C GLU A 106 0.04 18.48 -3.45
N ASP A 107 -1.08 18.79 -4.09
CA ASP A 107 -2.38 18.92 -3.42
C ASP A 107 -2.90 17.58 -2.89
N VAL A 108 -2.67 16.47 -3.61
CA VAL A 108 -2.95 15.12 -3.08
C VAL A 108 -2.07 14.80 -1.87
N LEU A 109 -0.80 15.20 -1.89
CA LEU A 109 0.11 14.98 -0.76
C LEU A 109 -0.29 15.81 0.48
N HIS A 110 -0.89 16.99 0.28
CA HIS A 110 -1.36 17.84 1.36
C HIS A 110 -2.48 17.19 2.21
N TYR A 111 -3.31 16.32 1.62
CA TYR A 111 -4.37 15.61 2.36
C TYR A 111 -3.87 14.62 3.42
N ASN A 112 -2.60 14.18 3.38
CA ASN A 112 -2.05 13.27 4.40
C ASN A 112 -1.98 13.92 5.79
N GLY A 113 -2.11 15.26 5.90
CA GLY A 113 -2.14 16.00 7.17
C GLY A 113 -0.92 15.83 8.07
N ASN A 114 0.06 15.02 7.68
CA ASN A 114 1.18 14.63 8.50
C ASN A 114 2.25 15.73 8.43
N PRO A 115 2.43 16.54 9.49
CA PRO A 115 3.42 17.59 9.54
C PRO A 115 4.81 17.03 9.85
N CYS A 116 5.09 15.76 9.53
CA CYS A 116 6.44 15.23 9.52
C CYS A 116 7.24 15.77 8.33
N ARG A 117 7.37 17.12 8.30
CA ARG A 117 8.43 17.99 7.76
C ARG A 117 8.05 19.49 7.81
N THR A 118 7.08 19.94 8.62
CA THR A 118 6.72 21.37 8.73
C THR A 118 7.74 22.25 9.46
N GLY A 119 8.94 21.74 9.77
CA GLY A 119 10.07 22.55 10.22
C GLY A 119 11.26 22.58 9.26
N ASN A 120 11.22 21.82 8.16
CA ASN A 120 12.29 21.75 7.16
C ASN A 120 11.71 21.20 5.84
N SER A 121 11.12 22.09 5.04
CA SER A 121 10.72 21.85 3.64
C SER A 121 11.93 21.69 2.70
N TYR A 122 12.98 21.00 3.14
CA TYR A 122 14.06 20.57 2.26
C TYR A 122 13.61 19.27 1.55
N GLY A 123 13.20 19.40 0.28
CA GLY A 123 13.86 18.60 -0.75
C GLY A 123 13.10 17.51 -1.50
N LEU A 124 11.79 17.29 -1.31
CA LEU A 124 11.04 16.39 -2.20
C LEU A 124 10.48 17.18 -3.38
N ARG A 125 11.36 17.49 -4.33
CA ARG A 125 10.98 18.10 -5.60
C ARG A 125 10.18 17.07 -6.38
N VAL A 126 8.88 17.32 -6.58
CA VAL A 126 8.08 16.53 -7.50
C VAL A 126 8.72 16.65 -8.88
N PRO A 127 9.16 15.55 -9.49
CA PRO A 127 9.76 15.61 -10.81
C PRO A 127 8.72 16.10 -11.81
N LYS A 128 9.11 17.05 -12.65
CA LYS A 128 8.25 17.51 -13.72
C LYS A 128 8.10 16.36 -14.73
N PRO A 129 6.88 15.93 -15.05
CA PRO A 129 6.69 14.96 -16.12
C PRO A 129 7.13 15.57 -17.45
N GLU A 130 7.83 14.78 -18.26
CA GLU A 130 8.11 15.14 -19.65
C GLU A 130 6.83 15.05 -20.48
N LEU A 131 6.72 15.85 -21.54
CA LEU A 131 5.62 15.81 -22.52
C LEU A 131 5.79 14.60 -23.46
N ASP A 132 5.87 13.41 -22.89
CA ASP A 132 5.98 12.14 -23.60
C ASP A 132 4.60 11.56 -23.97
N SER A 133 4.59 10.37 -24.58
CA SER A 133 3.34 9.69 -24.97
C SER A 133 2.46 9.28 -23.79
N ASN A 134 2.99 9.25 -22.56
CA ASN A 134 2.27 8.83 -21.35
C ASN A 134 1.80 10.02 -20.50
N PHE A 135 2.26 11.23 -20.81
CA PHE A 135 1.97 12.43 -20.04
C PHE A 135 0.47 12.65 -19.83
N LYS A 136 -0.31 12.42 -20.89
CA LYS A 136 -1.77 12.57 -20.86
C LYS A 136 -2.42 11.66 -19.81
N GLU A 137 -2.02 10.40 -19.79
CA GLU A 137 -2.53 9.41 -18.84
C GLU A 137 -2.13 9.75 -17.41
N ILE A 138 -0.88 10.17 -17.20
CA ILE A 138 -0.37 10.61 -15.89
C ILE A 138 -1.15 11.84 -15.40
N PHE A 139 -1.33 12.84 -16.27
CA PHE A 139 -2.05 14.08 -15.98
C PHE A 139 -3.49 13.79 -15.55
N ASN A 140 -4.21 13.01 -16.36
CA ASN A 140 -5.61 12.67 -16.11
C ASN A 140 -5.75 11.83 -14.84
N LEU A 141 -4.81 10.92 -14.56
CA LEU A 141 -4.81 10.13 -13.33
C LEU A 141 -4.57 11.00 -12.09
N ALA A 142 -3.57 11.89 -12.12
CA ALA A 142 -3.26 12.75 -10.98
C ALA A 142 -4.44 13.67 -10.62
N PHE A 143 -5.12 14.20 -11.65
CA PHE A 143 -6.35 14.95 -11.45
C PHE A 143 -7.48 14.05 -10.90
N LEU A 144 -7.67 12.85 -11.45
CA LEU A 144 -8.70 11.91 -10.99
C LEU A 144 -8.52 11.54 -9.51
N THR A 145 -7.28 11.33 -9.05
CA THR A 145 -6.98 11.08 -7.63
C THR A 145 -7.20 12.31 -6.75
N LEU A 146 -6.92 13.51 -7.25
CA LEU A 146 -7.24 14.75 -6.52
C LEU A 146 -8.76 14.89 -6.35
N VAL A 147 -9.53 14.70 -7.44
CA VAL A 147 -10.99 14.73 -7.40
C VAL A 147 -11.54 13.70 -6.41
N LEU A 148 -10.97 12.50 -6.35
CA LEU A 148 -11.35 11.49 -5.35
C LEU A 148 -11.21 12.03 -3.92
N LEU A 149 -10.07 12.65 -3.59
CA LEU A 149 -9.82 13.19 -2.25
C LEU A 149 -10.74 14.35 -1.92
N VAL A 150 -10.91 15.29 -2.87
CA VAL A 150 -11.86 16.40 -2.74
C VAL A 150 -13.28 15.86 -2.52
N CYS A 151 -13.68 14.79 -3.21
CA CYS A 151 -14.97 14.15 -2.98
C CYS A 151 -15.10 13.53 -1.58
N ILE A 152 -14.07 12.84 -1.08
CA ILE A 152 -14.10 12.20 0.24
C ILE A 152 -14.20 13.26 1.35
N TYR A 153 -13.38 14.30 1.30
CA TYR A 153 -13.24 15.26 2.40
C TYR A 153 -14.16 16.48 2.30
N GLU A 154 -14.35 17.02 1.11
CA GLU A 154 -14.97 18.35 0.93
C GLU A 154 -16.39 18.27 0.34
N ALA A 155 -16.70 17.25 -0.46
CA ALA A 155 -18.00 17.17 -1.13
C ALA A 155 -19.14 16.84 -0.15
N PRO A 156 -20.34 17.39 -0.34
CA PRO A 156 -21.50 17.13 0.50
C PRO A 156 -22.00 15.68 0.37
N MET A 157 -22.62 15.15 1.44
CA MET A 157 -23.10 13.76 1.55
C MET A 157 -23.93 13.29 0.33
N ASP A 158 -24.86 14.13 -0.13
CA ASP A 158 -25.81 13.80 -1.21
C ASP A 158 -25.15 13.59 -2.58
N LEU A 159 -23.97 14.19 -2.78
CA LEU A 159 -23.18 14.07 -4.00
C LEU A 159 -22.08 13.01 -3.87
N ARG A 160 -21.50 12.91 -2.67
CA ARG A 160 -20.31 12.12 -2.38
C ARG A 160 -20.45 10.66 -2.81
N SER A 161 -21.52 9.98 -2.39
CA SER A 161 -21.72 8.56 -2.68
C SER A 161 -21.79 8.25 -4.20
N SER A 162 -22.56 9.03 -4.96
CA SER A 162 -22.70 8.89 -6.42
C SER A 162 -21.38 9.18 -7.14
N CYS A 163 -20.70 10.27 -6.77
CA CYS A 163 -19.41 10.63 -7.37
C CYS A 163 -18.32 9.59 -7.04
N LEU A 164 -18.20 9.14 -5.79
CA LEU A 164 -17.20 8.14 -5.42
C LEU A 164 -17.42 6.80 -6.13
N ASN A 165 -18.67 6.38 -6.35
CA ASN A 165 -18.96 5.19 -7.15
C ASN A 165 -18.52 5.34 -8.62
N SER A 166 -18.74 6.53 -9.21
CA SER A 166 -18.28 6.83 -10.57
C SER A 166 -16.74 6.84 -10.66
N LEU A 167 -16.08 7.58 -9.76
CA LEU A 167 -14.63 7.72 -9.72
C LEU A 167 -13.92 6.37 -9.47
N LYS A 168 -14.48 5.53 -8.60
CA LYS A 168 -13.97 4.17 -8.34
C LYS A 168 -13.85 3.35 -9.61
N ASN A 169 -14.88 3.36 -10.47
CA ASN A 169 -14.87 2.62 -11.72
C ASN A 169 -13.80 3.14 -12.69
N HIS A 170 -13.55 4.45 -12.69
CA HIS A 170 -12.50 5.06 -13.49
C HIS A 170 -11.08 4.75 -12.97
N LEU A 171 -10.88 4.71 -11.65
CA LEU A 171 -9.59 4.33 -11.06
C LEU A 171 -9.27 2.85 -11.28
N ALA A 172 -10.28 1.98 -11.26
CA ALA A 172 -10.12 0.54 -11.45
C ALA A 172 -9.89 0.10 -12.91
N ASN A 173 -9.99 1.01 -13.88
CA ASN A 173 -9.86 0.66 -15.30
C ASN A 173 -8.40 0.32 -15.70
N CYS A 174 -8.21 -0.45 -16.77
CA CYS A 174 -6.87 -0.89 -17.21
C CYS A 174 -5.93 0.25 -17.60
N ARG A 175 -6.46 1.35 -18.18
CA ARG A 175 -5.65 2.52 -18.59
C ARG A 175 -5.12 3.26 -17.38
N SER A 176 -5.96 3.53 -16.40
CA SER A 176 -5.63 4.13 -15.11
C SER A 176 -4.62 3.27 -14.37
N ARG A 177 -4.81 1.93 -14.33
CA ARG A 177 -3.81 1.03 -13.73
C ARG A 177 -2.43 1.19 -14.38
N ASN A 178 -2.36 1.24 -15.71
CA ASN A 178 -1.09 1.45 -16.41
C ASN A 178 -0.51 2.85 -16.13
N ALA A 179 -1.35 3.88 -16.18
CA ALA A 179 -0.98 5.25 -15.84
C ALA A 179 -0.40 5.35 -14.42
N THR A 180 -0.96 4.60 -13.46
CA THR A 180 -0.46 4.58 -12.09
C THR A 180 0.92 3.95 -12.03
N LYS A 181 1.19 2.88 -12.80
CA LYS A 181 2.54 2.29 -12.87
C LYS A 181 3.56 3.31 -13.37
N VAL A 182 3.21 4.12 -14.37
CA VAL A 182 4.10 5.17 -14.90
C VAL A 182 4.25 6.32 -13.91
N LEU A 183 3.17 6.76 -13.27
CA LEU A 183 3.20 7.79 -12.23
C LEU A 183 4.07 7.36 -11.04
N MET A 184 3.94 6.13 -10.54
CA MET A 184 4.78 5.65 -9.42
C MET A 184 6.26 5.61 -9.79
N LYS A 185 6.60 5.19 -11.02
CA LYS A 185 7.99 5.29 -11.53
C LYS A 185 8.49 6.74 -11.55
N LEU A 186 7.64 7.68 -11.97
CA LEU A 186 7.99 9.10 -12.03
C LEU A 186 8.20 9.67 -10.63
N LEU A 187 7.28 9.42 -9.70
CA LEU A 187 7.36 9.91 -8.31
C LEU A 187 8.58 9.36 -7.56
N GLY A 188 8.93 8.09 -7.80
CA GLY A 188 9.93 7.38 -7.04
C GLY A 188 9.45 7.02 -5.63
N SER A 189 10.22 6.15 -4.95
CA SER A 189 9.76 5.45 -3.73
C SER A 189 9.25 6.37 -2.62
N ASN A 190 9.94 7.48 -2.35
CA ASN A 190 9.59 8.37 -1.25
C ASN A 190 8.26 9.08 -1.49
N LEU A 191 8.05 9.63 -2.69
CA LEU A 191 6.82 10.33 -3.04
C LEU A 191 5.67 9.35 -3.26
N GLU A 192 5.95 8.19 -3.85
CA GLU A 192 4.99 7.08 -3.98
C GLU A 192 4.43 6.66 -2.63
N GLU A 193 5.28 6.43 -1.62
CA GLU A 193 4.82 6.09 -0.28
C GLU A 193 3.87 7.17 0.27
N GLN A 194 4.27 8.45 0.22
CA GLN A 194 3.43 9.56 0.73
C GLN A 194 2.10 9.67 -0.02
N TRP A 195 2.15 9.54 -1.35
CA TRP A 195 0.98 9.52 -2.22
C TRP A 195 0.00 8.43 -1.81
N MET A 196 0.50 7.20 -1.62
CA MET A 196 -0.31 6.08 -1.20
C MET A 196 -0.83 6.25 0.23
N ARG A 197 -0.07 6.88 1.15
CA ARG A 197 -0.56 7.23 2.49
C ARG A 197 -1.74 8.20 2.42
N SER A 198 -1.66 9.26 1.60
CA SER A 198 -2.77 10.22 1.40
C SER A 198 -4.05 9.52 0.93
N ILE A 199 -3.92 8.69 -0.10
CA ILE A 199 -5.07 7.99 -0.69
C ILE A 199 -5.65 6.97 0.30
N ASN A 200 -4.81 6.18 0.96
CA ASN A 200 -5.26 5.16 1.90
C ASN A 200 -5.82 5.74 3.21
N LEU A 201 -5.39 6.93 3.63
CA LEU A 201 -6.01 7.67 4.73
C LEU A 201 -7.44 8.08 4.35
N ALA A 202 -7.63 8.62 3.14
CA ALA A 202 -8.95 9.00 2.65
C ALA A 202 -9.88 7.79 2.51
N ILE A 203 -9.38 6.68 1.94
CA ILE A 203 -10.13 5.43 1.84
C ILE A 203 -10.48 4.89 3.23
N THR A 204 -9.56 4.95 4.20
CA THR A 204 -9.83 4.55 5.59
C THR A 204 -10.99 5.34 6.18
N ASN A 205 -10.97 6.66 6.04
CA ASN A 205 -12.04 7.53 6.51
C ASN A 205 -13.38 7.24 5.81
N TRP A 206 -13.34 7.03 4.49
CA TRP A 206 -14.54 6.71 3.72
C TRP A 206 -15.17 5.37 4.12
N ILE A 207 -14.34 4.34 4.37
CA ILE A 207 -14.83 3.03 4.85
C ILE A 207 -15.49 3.16 6.22
N LEU A 208 -14.90 3.92 7.14
CA LEU A 208 -15.48 4.17 8.47
C LEU A 208 -16.85 4.87 8.38
N GLU A 209 -16.98 5.85 7.49
CA GLU A 209 -18.25 6.55 7.24
C GLU A 209 -19.34 5.62 6.69
N ILE A 210 -18.98 4.74 5.75
CA ILE A 210 -19.91 3.72 5.22
C ILE A 210 -20.33 2.73 6.31
N GLN A 211 -19.39 2.30 7.15
CA GLN A 211 -19.68 1.36 8.25
C GLN A 211 -20.60 1.99 9.29
N ALA A 212 -20.41 3.27 9.62
CA ALA A 212 -21.27 4.00 10.55
C ALA A 212 -22.70 4.20 10.02
N SER A 213 -22.89 4.26 8.70
CA SER A 213 -24.20 4.45 8.05
C SER A 213 -24.97 3.14 7.82
N ASN A 214 -24.52 2.00 8.40
CA ASN A 214 -25.17 0.67 8.32
C ASN A 214 -25.44 0.17 6.88
N HIS A 215 -24.76 0.72 5.88
CA HIS A 215 -24.85 0.19 4.53
C HIS A 215 -23.93 -1.04 4.43
N THR A 216 -24.51 -2.20 4.13
CA THR A 216 -23.82 -3.47 3.86
C THR A 216 -23.06 -3.45 2.52
N ILE A 217 -22.31 -2.38 2.27
CA ILE A 217 -21.50 -2.25 1.07
C ILE A 217 -20.19 -2.98 1.33
N ARG A 218 -19.97 -4.03 0.54
CA ARG A 218 -18.67 -4.69 0.40
C ARG A 218 -17.61 -3.61 0.19
N THR A 219 -16.63 -3.54 1.08
CA THR A 219 -15.55 -2.55 1.09
C THR A 219 -15.05 -2.32 -0.33
N PRO A 220 -14.90 -1.06 -0.79
CA PRO A 220 -14.29 -0.80 -2.09
C PRO A 220 -12.91 -1.45 -2.07
N SER A 221 -12.63 -2.37 -3.00
CA SER A 221 -11.33 -3.05 -3.08
C SER A 221 -10.24 -1.99 -3.13
N SER A 222 -9.56 -1.80 -2.00
CA SER A 222 -8.61 -0.70 -1.75
C SER A 222 -7.18 -1.18 -1.78
N LEU A 223 -6.97 -2.42 -2.22
CA LEU A 223 -5.64 -2.93 -2.47
C LEU A 223 -5.16 -2.28 -3.77
N PHE A 224 -4.07 -1.53 -3.64
CA PHE A 224 -3.29 -1.11 -4.79
C PHE A 224 -2.06 -2.00 -4.89
N SER A 225 -1.88 -2.62 -6.06
CA SER A 225 -0.68 -3.38 -6.39
C SER A 225 -0.23 -3.07 -7.80
N TYR A 226 1.08 -3.16 -8.03
CA TYR A 226 1.62 -3.21 -9.37
C TYR A 226 2.94 -3.99 -9.44
N SER A 227 3.13 -4.64 -10.58
CA SER A 227 4.39 -5.26 -10.96
C SER A 227 5.27 -4.38 -11.85
N LEU A 228 6.57 -4.57 -11.70
CA LEU A 228 7.65 -4.10 -12.55
C LEU A 228 8.52 -5.28 -12.98
N SER A 229 8.85 -5.31 -14.26
CA SER A 229 9.80 -6.27 -14.81
C SER A 229 10.91 -5.51 -15.52
N THR A 230 12.14 -5.76 -15.10
CA THR A 230 13.37 -5.25 -15.73
C THR A 230 14.35 -6.40 -15.91
N PHE A 231 15.50 -6.15 -16.50
CA PHE A 231 16.51 -7.19 -16.76
C PHE A 231 16.98 -7.81 -15.44
N GLY A 232 16.73 -9.11 -15.29
CA GLY A 232 17.13 -9.91 -14.12
C GLY A 232 16.35 -9.65 -12.83
N LEU A 233 15.37 -8.74 -12.81
CA LEU A 233 14.61 -8.38 -11.61
C LEU A 233 13.11 -8.27 -11.90
N TRP A 234 12.34 -8.93 -11.05
CA TRP A 234 10.91 -8.76 -10.91
C TRP A 234 10.61 -8.12 -9.57
N LYS A 235 9.75 -7.11 -9.57
CA LYS A 235 9.36 -6.38 -8.37
C LYS A 235 7.86 -6.18 -8.34
N VAL A 236 7.24 -6.44 -7.20
CA VAL A 236 5.84 -6.11 -6.93
C VAL A 236 5.80 -5.17 -5.74
N HIS A 237 5.05 -4.08 -5.89
CA HIS A 237 4.71 -3.19 -4.80
C HIS A 237 3.23 -3.32 -4.47
N LEU A 238 2.90 -3.24 -3.19
CA LEU A 238 1.53 -3.33 -2.70
C LEU A 238 1.31 -2.36 -1.54
N TYR A 239 0.11 -1.77 -1.51
CA TYR A 239 -0.34 -0.84 -0.50
C TYR A 239 -1.80 -1.16 -0.18
N CYS A 240 -2.12 -1.33 1.10
CA CYS A 240 -3.48 -1.66 1.51
C CYS A 240 -3.80 -1.06 2.88
N PRO A 241 -4.87 -0.25 3.03
CA PRO A 241 -5.34 0.14 4.34
C PRO A 241 -5.88 -1.08 5.09
N VAL A 242 -5.47 -1.26 6.34
CA VAL A 242 -5.77 -2.48 7.12
C VAL A 242 -7.27 -2.68 7.30
N ILE A 243 -8.02 -1.58 7.42
CA ILE A 243 -9.49 -1.60 7.57
C ILE A 243 -10.19 -2.31 6.40
N ALA A 244 -9.59 -2.32 5.21
CA ALA A 244 -10.19 -2.87 4.00
C ALA A 244 -9.81 -4.32 3.70
N MET A 245 -8.91 -4.90 4.50
CA MET A 245 -8.55 -6.32 4.41
C MET A 245 -9.68 -7.20 4.93
N ASP A 246 -9.80 -8.42 4.40
CA ASP A 246 -10.83 -9.37 4.83
C ASP A 246 -10.51 -9.88 6.24
N THR A 247 -11.44 -9.73 7.19
CA THR A 247 -11.32 -10.36 8.51
C THR A 247 -11.53 -11.87 8.37
N VAL A 248 -10.47 -12.65 8.63
CA VAL A 248 -10.49 -14.13 8.58
C VAL A 248 -10.95 -14.69 9.91
N ASN A 249 -10.37 -14.19 10.99
CA ASN A 249 -10.62 -14.65 12.36
C ASN A 249 -10.66 -13.45 13.30
N SER A 250 -11.63 -13.41 14.21
CA SER A 250 -11.68 -12.42 15.28
C SER A 250 -12.18 -13.05 16.59
N THR A 251 -12.03 -12.31 17.69
CA THR A 251 -12.75 -12.60 18.93
C THR A 251 -14.20 -12.11 18.83
N HIS A 252 -15.14 -12.83 19.44
CA HIS A 252 -16.57 -12.49 19.37
C HIS A 252 -16.93 -11.17 20.04
N SER A 253 -16.10 -10.68 20.97
CA SER A 253 -16.30 -9.38 21.59
C SER A 253 -15.64 -8.28 20.75
N PRO A 254 -16.36 -7.21 20.40
CA PRO A 254 -15.78 -6.08 19.69
C PRO A 254 -14.70 -5.41 20.54
N PRO A 255 -13.65 -4.85 19.93
CA PRO A 255 -12.64 -4.08 20.64
C PRO A 255 -13.23 -2.76 21.14
N ASP A 256 -12.58 -2.16 22.13
CA ASP A 256 -12.84 -0.78 22.55
C ASP A 256 -12.63 0.18 21.36
N GLU A 257 -13.35 1.31 21.35
CA GLU A 257 -13.32 2.30 20.26
C GLU A 257 -11.93 2.88 20.06
N ARG A 258 -11.18 3.13 21.16
CA ARG A 258 -9.79 3.63 21.09
C ARG A 258 -8.85 2.62 20.46
N LEU A 259 -9.03 1.34 20.79
CA LEU A 259 -8.24 0.27 20.19
C LEU A 259 -8.61 0.12 18.71
N LEU A 260 -9.90 0.15 18.37
CA LEU A 260 -10.38 0.08 17.00
C LEU A 260 -9.82 1.21 16.14
N PHE A 261 -9.81 2.44 16.67
CA PHE A 261 -9.16 3.59 16.03
C PHE A 261 -7.70 3.28 15.73
N SER A 262 -6.96 2.80 16.73
CA SER A 262 -5.54 2.46 16.56
C SER A 262 -5.33 1.41 15.48
N LEU A 263 -6.14 0.36 15.45
CA LEU A 263 -6.00 -0.73 14.48
C LEU A 263 -6.39 -0.33 13.04
N ASN A 264 -7.38 0.54 12.89
CA ASN A 264 -7.89 0.94 11.58
C ASN A 264 -6.98 1.94 10.85
N TYR A 265 -6.34 2.86 11.57
CA TYR A 265 -5.49 3.91 10.97
C TYR A 265 -4.05 3.45 10.69
N HIS A 266 -3.93 2.25 10.13
CA HIS A 266 -2.69 1.68 9.62
C HIS A 266 -2.87 1.22 8.18
N GLN A 267 -1.77 1.18 7.44
CA GLN A 267 -1.68 0.53 6.15
C GLN A 267 -0.52 -0.46 6.12
N LEU A 268 -0.69 -1.49 5.30
CA LEU A 268 0.39 -2.35 4.87
C LEU A 268 1.10 -1.73 3.67
N GLU A 269 2.43 -1.71 3.74
CA GLU A 269 3.34 -1.37 2.65
C GLU A 269 4.20 -2.60 2.37
N GLY A 270 4.06 -3.19 1.19
CA GLY A 270 4.78 -4.40 0.82
C GLY A 270 5.59 -4.24 -0.45
N VAL A 271 6.77 -4.84 -0.44
CA VAL A 271 7.67 -4.92 -1.59
C VAL A 271 8.15 -6.36 -1.71
N ILE A 272 7.95 -6.97 -2.87
CA ILE A 272 8.36 -8.34 -3.17
C ILE A 272 9.28 -8.28 -4.37
N GLN A 273 10.51 -8.77 -4.21
CA GLN A 273 11.55 -8.77 -5.23
C GLN A 273 12.04 -10.19 -5.49
N PHE A 274 12.09 -10.54 -6.77
CA PHE A 274 12.67 -11.77 -7.25
C PHE A 274 13.77 -11.46 -8.25
N ASN A 275 14.92 -12.12 -8.10
CA ASN A 275 15.95 -12.14 -9.11
C ASN A 275 15.68 -13.31 -10.05
N TYR A 276 15.72 -13.07 -11.36
CA TYR A 276 15.62 -14.14 -12.34
C TYR A 276 16.84 -14.19 -13.26
N ARG A 277 17.15 -15.39 -13.75
CA ARG A 277 18.17 -15.60 -14.77
C ARG A 277 17.68 -16.64 -15.77
N VAL A 278 18.04 -16.45 -17.03
CA VAL A 278 17.75 -17.38 -18.11
C VAL A 278 19.08 -18.00 -18.55
N LEU A 279 19.19 -19.32 -18.44
CA LEU A 279 20.39 -20.07 -18.84
C LEU A 279 20.06 -20.92 -20.06
N LYS A 280 20.84 -20.77 -21.12
CA LYS A 280 20.66 -21.54 -22.35
C LYS A 280 21.35 -22.89 -22.24
N GLN A 281 20.58 -23.98 -22.32
CA GLN A 281 21.10 -25.34 -22.37
C GLN A 281 21.08 -25.89 -23.81
N GLN A 282 21.63 -27.09 -24.00
CA GLN A 282 21.68 -27.74 -25.31
C GLN A 282 20.31 -28.07 -25.90
N ASN A 283 19.29 -28.36 -25.08
CA ASN A 283 17.96 -28.77 -25.56
C ASN A 283 16.79 -27.95 -24.98
N TRP A 284 17.03 -27.13 -23.96
CA TRP A 284 16.02 -26.30 -23.31
C TRP A 284 16.64 -25.00 -22.77
N LEU A 285 15.82 -24.17 -22.14
CA LEU A 285 16.22 -23.00 -21.37
C LEU A 285 15.89 -23.24 -19.90
N ASP A 286 16.80 -22.91 -18.99
CA ASP A 286 16.47 -22.87 -17.56
C ASP A 286 16.10 -21.44 -17.18
N VAL A 287 14.87 -21.22 -16.76
CA VAL A 287 14.43 -19.99 -16.09
C VAL A 287 14.56 -20.24 -14.59
N VAL A 288 15.49 -19.56 -13.93
CA VAL A 288 15.72 -19.68 -12.49
C VAL A 288 15.26 -18.41 -11.81
N VAL A 289 14.44 -18.52 -10.78
CA VAL A 289 13.90 -17.40 -10.00
C VAL A 289 14.20 -17.61 -8.53
N ASN A 290 14.81 -16.60 -7.91
CA ASN A 290 15.19 -16.60 -6.50
C ASN A 290 14.52 -15.43 -5.78
N THR A 291 14.10 -15.62 -4.53
CA THR A 291 13.65 -14.52 -3.68
C THR A 291 14.84 -13.63 -3.35
N ASP A 292 14.75 -12.35 -3.68
CA ASP A 292 15.80 -11.35 -3.40
C ASP A 292 15.51 -10.61 -2.09
N ASN A 293 14.34 -9.99 -2.03
CA ASN A 293 13.90 -9.24 -0.86
C ASN A 293 12.38 -9.25 -0.76
N ILE A 294 11.85 -9.60 0.41
CA ILE A 294 10.44 -9.39 0.73
C ILE A 294 10.36 -8.53 1.96
N ARG A 295 9.70 -7.39 1.82
CA ARG A 295 9.46 -6.42 2.88
C ARG A 295 7.97 -6.24 3.07
N CYS A 296 7.51 -6.26 4.30
CA CYS A 296 6.12 -5.96 4.66
C CYS A 296 6.13 -5.13 5.94
N ASP A 297 5.77 -3.86 5.83
CA ASP A 297 5.73 -2.91 6.93
C ASP A 297 4.30 -2.47 7.23
N ILE A 298 4.01 -2.26 8.52
CA ILE A 298 2.75 -1.70 8.99
C ILE A 298 2.98 -0.28 9.46
N THR A 299 2.54 0.67 8.63
CA THR A 299 2.77 2.10 8.82
C THR A 299 1.48 2.82 9.22
N GLN A 300 1.59 3.73 10.18
CA GLN A 300 0.48 4.57 10.62
C GLN A 300 0.08 5.59 9.54
N LEU A 301 -1.23 5.80 9.37
CA LEU A 301 -1.78 6.78 8.42
C LEU A 301 -1.98 8.16 9.06
N VAL A 302 -2.09 8.23 10.39
CA VAL A 302 -2.28 9.49 11.13
C VAL A 302 -1.04 9.87 11.94
N THR A 303 -1.02 11.09 12.46
CA THR A 303 0.05 11.57 13.33
C THR A 303 0.09 10.78 14.65
N LYS A 304 1.27 10.69 15.27
CA LYS A 304 1.42 10.04 16.58
C LYS A 304 0.55 10.69 17.65
N ALA A 305 0.47 12.02 17.64
CA ALA A 305 -0.36 12.78 18.57
C ALA A 305 -1.85 12.40 18.46
N LEU A 306 -2.39 12.31 17.24
CA LEU A 306 -3.79 11.91 17.04
C LEU A 306 -4.01 10.45 17.44
N MET A 307 -3.02 9.57 17.22
CA MET A 307 -3.05 8.17 17.63
C MET A 307 -3.05 8.00 19.16
N GLU A 308 -2.40 8.91 19.89
CA GLU A 308 -2.37 8.92 21.36
C GLU A 308 -3.62 9.57 21.97
N GLU A 309 -4.16 10.62 21.33
CA GLU A 309 -5.36 11.32 21.77
C GLU A 309 -6.63 10.47 21.59
N LYS A 310 -6.83 9.91 20.39
CA LYS A 310 -8.03 9.14 20.04
C LYS A 310 -7.86 7.63 20.15
N GLY A 311 -6.63 7.14 20.21
CA GLY A 311 -6.31 5.71 20.23
C GLY A 311 -5.62 5.24 21.51
N GLU A 312 -5.06 4.04 21.44
CA GLU A 312 -4.22 3.37 22.45
C GLU A 312 -2.72 3.47 22.08
N GLY A 313 -2.39 4.36 21.15
CA GLY A 313 -1.02 4.66 20.72
C GLY A 313 -0.50 3.78 19.56
N ALA A 314 0.58 4.25 18.93
CA ALA A 314 1.14 3.65 17.71
C ALA A 314 1.79 2.26 17.89
N ALA A 315 1.92 1.79 19.14
CA ALA A 315 2.43 0.45 19.44
C ALA A 315 1.35 -0.63 19.24
N GLU A 316 0.06 -0.27 19.32
CA GLU A 316 -1.06 -1.15 19.06
C GLU A 316 -1.36 -1.19 17.56
N LYS A 317 -0.85 -2.24 16.93
CA LYS A 317 -1.03 -2.48 15.51
C LYS A 317 -0.90 -3.95 15.16
N HIS A 318 -1.50 -4.29 14.03
CA HIS A 318 -1.31 -5.58 13.39
C HIS A 318 0.16 -5.79 12.99
N PHE A 319 0.56 -7.04 12.86
CA PHE A 319 1.88 -7.44 12.37
C PHE A 319 1.75 -8.57 11.34
N PRO A 320 2.68 -8.70 10.38
CA PRO A 320 2.68 -9.81 9.43
C PRO A 320 2.82 -11.15 10.14
N SER A 321 1.92 -12.10 9.87
CA SER A 321 1.92 -13.44 10.49
C SER A 321 2.08 -14.58 9.47
N ARG A 322 1.73 -14.34 8.20
CA ARG A 322 1.98 -15.26 7.09
C ARG A 322 2.10 -14.49 5.78
N ILE A 323 2.99 -14.95 4.90
CA ILE A 323 3.06 -14.53 3.50
C ILE A 323 3.03 -15.80 2.64
N SER A 324 2.18 -15.85 1.63
CA SER A 324 2.12 -16.94 0.66
C SER A 324 2.13 -16.36 -0.73
N LEU A 325 3.07 -16.79 -1.57
CA LEU A 325 3.22 -16.34 -2.95
C LEU A 325 3.15 -17.54 -3.88
N GLN A 326 2.44 -17.40 -4.97
CA GLN A 326 2.32 -18.38 -6.03
C GLN A 326 2.75 -17.74 -7.35
N LEU A 327 3.74 -18.35 -8.00
CA LEU A 327 4.30 -17.90 -9.26
C LEU A 327 4.01 -18.94 -10.35
N THR A 328 3.28 -18.54 -11.39
CA THR A 328 2.74 -19.43 -12.42
C THR A 328 2.99 -18.87 -13.81
N PRO A 329 3.57 -19.64 -14.76
CA PRO A 329 3.65 -19.19 -16.14
C PRO A 329 2.24 -19.21 -16.75
N LEU A 330 1.84 -18.11 -17.39
CA LEU A 330 0.49 -17.99 -17.99
C LEU A 330 0.33 -18.92 -19.20
N VAL A 331 1.35 -19.00 -20.05
CA VAL A 331 1.41 -19.96 -21.17
C VAL A 331 2.28 -21.14 -20.77
N GLN A 332 1.65 -22.27 -20.49
CA GLN A 332 2.30 -23.45 -19.93
C GLN A 332 2.75 -24.47 -20.99
N THR A 333 2.36 -24.31 -22.26
CA THR A 333 2.65 -25.27 -23.35
C THR A 333 4.14 -25.47 -23.60
N ASN A 334 4.96 -24.49 -23.23
CA ASN A 334 6.41 -24.51 -23.46
C ASN A 334 7.17 -24.92 -22.20
N ILE A 335 6.49 -25.25 -21.09
CA ILE A 335 7.13 -25.66 -19.84
C ILE A 335 7.30 -27.18 -19.85
N LEU A 336 8.54 -27.64 -19.75
CA LEU A 336 8.90 -29.04 -19.75
C LEU A 336 8.85 -29.64 -18.33
N SER A 337 9.30 -28.88 -17.34
CA SER A 337 9.29 -29.29 -15.93
C SER A 337 9.57 -28.09 -15.01
N VAL A 338 9.19 -28.22 -13.74
CA VAL A 338 9.56 -27.28 -12.67
C VAL A 338 10.20 -28.05 -11.51
N SER A 339 11.20 -27.45 -10.88
CA SER A 339 11.90 -28.00 -9.71
C SER A 339 12.19 -26.88 -8.72
N VAL A 340 11.96 -27.16 -7.43
CA VAL A 340 12.32 -26.25 -6.31
C VAL A 340 13.70 -26.60 -5.76
N GLY A 341 14.31 -25.63 -5.09
CA GLY A 341 15.56 -25.83 -4.38
C GLY A 341 15.36 -26.57 -3.06
N LYS A 342 16.33 -26.44 -2.15
CA LYS A 342 16.17 -26.89 -0.77
C LYS A 342 15.36 -25.84 -0.01
N SER A 343 14.25 -26.23 0.60
CA SER A 343 13.62 -25.44 1.66
C SER A 343 14.60 -25.24 2.81
N SER A 344 14.58 -24.07 3.46
CA SER A 344 15.44 -23.83 4.62
C SER A 344 14.98 -24.69 5.79
N GLU A 345 15.83 -25.58 6.28
CA GLU A 345 15.72 -26.04 7.67
C GLU A 345 16.06 -24.88 8.59
N ASN A 346 15.37 -24.75 9.73
CA ASN A 346 15.66 -23.69 10.70
C ASN A 346 17.14 -23.80 11.12
N PRO A 347 18.01 -22.80 10.85
CA PRO A 347 19.37 -22.86 11.34
C PRO A 347 19.34 -22.80 12.87
N ALA A 348 19.87 -23.82 13.52
CA ALA A 348 20.06 -23.82 14.96
C ALA A 348 21.07 -22.71 15.31
N ARG A 349 20.67 -21.77 16.15
CA ARG A 349 21.57 -20.80 16.77
C ARG A 349 21.66 -21.11 18.24
N GLU A 350 22.88 -21.40 18.68
CA GLU A 350 23.20 -21.71 20.07
C GLU A 350 23.07 -20.44 20.91
N PHE A 351 22.26 -20.53 21.97
CA PHE A 351 22.24 -19.52 23.03
C PHE A 351 22.64 -20.21 24.33
N GLU A 352 23.79 -19.83 24.87
CA GLU A 352 24.13 -20.11 26.26
C GLU A 352 23.30 -19.20 27.15
N TYR A 353 22.32 -19.79 27.85
CA TYR A 353 21.73 -19.17 29.02
C TYR A 353 22.62 -19.47 30.22
N GLU A 354 23.68 -18.69 30.43
CA GLU A 354 24.34 -18.66 31.74
C GLU A 354 23.50 -17.81 32.70
N LYS A 355 22.75 -18.48 33.59
CA LYS A 355 22.41 -17.86 34.87
C LYS A 355 23.61 -18.08 35.79
N ALA A 356 24.40 -17.03 35.97
CA ALA A 356 25.54 -17.03 36.88
C ALA A 356 25.13 -17.54 38.28
N ILE A 357 25.97 -18.44 38.80
CA ILE A 357 25.89 -19.02 40.13
C ILE A 357 26.52 -18.01 41.09
N GLU A 358 25.72 -17.28 41.85
CA GLU A 358 26.25 -16.63 43.07
C GLU A 358 26.10 -17.61 44.23
N ALA A 359 27.19 -18.30 44.55
CA ALA A 359 27.31 -19.12 45.75
C ALA A 359 27.56 -18.20 46.96
N GLY A 360 26.50 -17.85 47.69
CA GLY A 360 26.61 -17.23 49.01
C GLY A 360 26.88 -18.31 50.07
N PHE A 361 27.97 -18.17 50.82
CA PHE A 361 28.18 -18.91 52.06
C PHE A 361 27.55 -18.12 53.21
N GLU A 362 26.48 -18.64 53.82
CA GLU A 362 26.06 -18.19 55.15
C GLU A 362 26.75 -19.05 56.24
N PRO A 363 27.30 -18.44 57.31
CA PRO A 363 27.83 -19.16 58.46
C PRO A 363 26.73 -19.84 59.30
N PRO A 364 27.10 -20.80 60.15
CA PRO A 364 26.28 -21.96 60.48
C PRO A 364 25.29 -21.65 61.59
N ASN A 365 24.01 -22.00 61.38
CA ASN A 365 23.22 -22.63 62.43
C ASN A 365 22.03 -23.40 61.84
N SER A 366 22.09 -24.72 62.07
CA SER A 366 20.96 -25.67 62.13
C SER A 366 19.97 -25.62 60.96
N TYR A 367 20.27 -26.38 59.91
CA TYR A 367 19.49 -27.53 59.38
C TYR A 367 20.06 -27.82 57.98
N LEU A 368 20.68 -29.00 57.84
CA LEU A 368 21.23 -29.52 56.58
C LEU A 368 20.12 -29.62 55.53
N GLY A 369 20.04 -28.62 54.66
CA GLY A 369 19.17 -28.61 53.50
C GLY A 369 19.99 -28.44 52.23
N ILE A 370 20.60 -29.51 51.72
CA ILE A 370 21.13 -29.51 50.36
C ILE A 370 19.91 -29.57 49.42
N LYS A 371 19.47 -28.42 48.91
CA LYS A 371 18.46 -28.37 47.86
C LYS A 371 19.15 -28.51 46.50
N VAL A 372 19.38 -29.75 46.07
CA VAL A 372 19.77 -30.04 44.69
C VAL A 372 18.53 -29.90 43.81
N SER A 373 18.43 -28.80 43.08
CA SER A 373 17.51 -28.72 41.94
C SER A 373 18.29 -28.97 40.67
N ALA A 374 18.02 -30.11 40.01
CA ALA A 374 18.55 -30.41 38.68
C ALA A 374 18.02 -29.39 37.67
N GLY A 375 18.92 -28.70 36.97
CA GLY A 375 18.59 -27.79 35.88
C GLY A 375 18.76 -28.52 34.55
N GLU A 376 17.67 -28.68 33.81
CA GLU A 376 17.67 -29.21 32.45
C GLU A 376 18.08 -28.10 31.46
N THR A 377 19.11 -28.36 30.66
CA THR A 377 19.58 -27.48 29.59
C THR A 377 18.69 -27.66 28.36
N THR A 378 17.64 -26.85 28.23
CA THR A 378 16.86 -26.78 26.97
C THR A 378 17.42 -25.71 26.05
N THR A 379 18.06 -26.14 24.95
CA THR A 379 18.38 -25.30 23.79
C THR A 379 17.11 -25.09 22.97
N VAL A 380 16.55 -23.87 22.93
CA VAL A 380 15.44 -23.54 22.02
C VAL A 380 15.88 -22.45 21.06
N SER A 381 16.28 -22.84 19.86
CA SER A 381 16.49 -21.93 18.74
C SER A 381 15.21 -21.84 17.92
N LEU A 382 14.56 -20.69 17.90
CA LEU A 382 13.52 -20.43 16.90
C LEU A 382 13.77 -19.05 16.32
N LYS A 383 14.36 -18.99 15.11
CA LYS A 383 13.90 -17.96 14.18
C LYS A 383 12.40 -18.21 14.07
N PRO A 384 11.54 -17.27 14.50
CA PRO A 384 10.10 -17.55 14.59
C PRO A 384 9.46 -17.70 13.21
N TRP A 385 10.19 -17.33 12.15
CA TRP A 385 9.79 -17.51 10.76
C TRP A 385 10.32 -18.82 10.17
N LYS A 386 9.42 -19.62 9.61
CA LYS A 386 9.72 -20.80 8.79
C LYS A 386 9.44 -20.48 7.33
N PHE A 387 10.29 -20.96 6.43
CA PHE A 387 10.13 -20.81 4.99
C PHE A 387 10.00 -22.17 4.29
N GLU A 388 9.05 -22.27 3.37
CA GLU A 388 8.80 -23.48 2.59
C GLU A 388 8.59 -23.17 1.10
N GLU A 389 9.29 -23.91 0.25
CA GLU A 389 9.06 -23.94 -1.20
C GLU A 389 8.36 -25.24 -1.59
N SER A 390 7.33 -25.15 -2.43
CA SER A 390 6.66 -26.33 -2.98
C SER A 390 6.24 -26.09 -4.42
N VAL A 391 5.97 -27.18 -5.14
CA VAL A 391 5.49 -27.15 -6.53
C VAL A 391 4.10 -27.72 -6.58
N HIS A 392 3.22 -27.07 -7.34
CA HIS A 392 1.92 -27.61 -7.71
C HIS A 392 1.69 -27.43 -9.21
N GLY A 393 1.72 -28.52 -9.99
CA GLY A 393 1.71 -28.45 -11.44
C GLY A 393 2.95 -27.71 -11.97
N TYR A 394 2.75 -26.66 -12.77
CA TYR A 394 3.82 -25.76 -13.23
C TYR A 394 3.98 -24.50 -12.36
N SER A 395 3.22 -24.40 -11.27
CA SER A 395 3.27 -23.30 -10.33
C SER A 395 4.24 -23.57 -9.19
N ALA A 396 4.95 -22.53 -8.78
CA ALA A 396 5.78 -22.55 -7.59
C ALA A 396 5.11 -21.79 -6.45
N ASN A 397 5.12 -22.37 -5.26
CA ASN A 397 4.55 -21.78 -4.07
C ASN A 397 5.65 -21.51 -3.05
N PHE A 398 5.68 -20.29 -2.52
CA PHE A 398 6.59 -19.83 -1.49
C PHE A 398 5.77 -19.44 -0.26
N ASN A 399 6.08 -19.98 0.90
CA ASN A 399 5.36 -19.67 2.13
C ASN A 399 6.31 -19.26 3.25
N TRP A 400 5.97 -18.18 3.94
CA TRP A 400 6.61 -17.71 5.17
C TRP A 400 5.59 -17.77 6.30
N PHE A 401 5.90 -18.50 7.36
CA PHE A 401 5.02 -18.74 8.51
C PHE A 401 5.66 -18.23 9.79
N LEU A 402 4.93 -17.40 10.53
CA LEU A 402 5.30 -17.04 11.89
C LEU A 402 4.76 -18.09 12.87
N HIS A 403 5.63 -18.65 13.68
CA HIS A 403 5.30 -19.58 14.76
C HIS A 403 5.40 -18.89 16.12
N ASP A 404 4.48 -19.24 17.00
CA ASP A 404 4.58 -18.86 18.41
C ASP A 404 5.76 -19.57 19.06
N SER A 405 6.58 -18.82 19.80
CA SER A 405 7.76 -19.32 20.49
C SER A 405 7.44 -20.30 21.62
N MET A 406 6.20 -20.28 22.15
CA MET A 406 5.79 -21.17 23.25
C MET A 406 5.24 -22.51 22.74
N ASP A 407 4.23 -22.44 21.87
CA ASP A 407 3.46 -23.63 21.47
C ASP A 407 3.90 -24.19 20.10
N GLY A 408 4.78 -23.48 19.38
CA GLY A 408 5.21 -23.86 18.03
C GLY A 408 4.11 -23.84 16.98
N ARG A 409 2.92 -23.30 17.31
CA ARG A 409 1.77 -23.18 16.39
C ARG A 409 1.88 -21.94 15.53
N GLU A 410 1.31 -22.00 14.33
CA GLU A 410 1.25 -20.85 13.42
C GLU A 410 0.39 -19.72 14.03
N VAL A 411 0.92 -18.50 14.02
CA VAL A 411 0.28 -17.34 14.66
C VAL A 411 -1.05 -16.95 14.00
N PHE A 412 -1.16 -17.10 12.67
CA PHE A 412 -2.38 -16.69 11.96
C PHE A 412 -3.60 -17.57 12.26
N SER A 413 -3.37 -18.84 12.67
CA SER A 413 -4.42 -19.82 12.96
C SER A 413 -4.67 -19.99 14.46
N SER A 414 -3.82 -19.40 15.31
CA SER A 414 -3.88 -19.52 16.76
C SER A 414 -4.42 -18.25 17.43
N LYS A 415 -5.01 -18.45 18.61
CA LYS A 415 -5.40 -17.37 19.52
C LYS A 415 -4.53 -17.50 20.78
N PRO A 416 -3.95 -16.41 21.29
CA PRO A 416 -3.17 -16.47 22.52
C PRO A 416 -4.10 -16.89 23.66
N SER A 417 -3.65 -17.83 24.49
CA SER A 417 -4.47 -18.27 25.62
C SER A 417 -4.67 -17.11 26.61
N ARG A 418 -5.82 -17.07 27.29
CA ARG A 418 -6.11 -16.02 28.29
C ARG A 418 -5.06 -15.95 29.40
N PHE A 419 -4.49 -17.11 29.75
CA PHE A 419 -3.40 -17.23 30.72
C PHE A 419 -2.05 -16.74 30.16
N ALA A 420 -1.77 -16.97 28.87
CA ALA A 420 -0.59 -16.42 28.21
C ALA A 420 -0.63 -14.89 28.14
N LEU A 421 -1.80 -14.29 27.87
CA LEU A 421 -1.99 -12.83 27.84
C LEU A 421 -1.69 -12.15 29.19
N LEU A 422 -1.82 -12.88 30.30
CA LEU A 422 -1.46 -12.40 31.64
C LEU A 422 0.06 -12.49 31.91
N ASN A 423 0.79 -13.35 31.19
CA ASN A 423 2.23 -13.51 31.36
C ASN A 423 2.99 -12.65 30.33
N PRO A 424 3.65 -11.56 30.74
CA PRO A 424 4.34 -10.66 29.82
C PRO A 424 5.49 -11.30 29.04
N LYS A 425 6.00 -12.48 29.46
CA LYS A 425 7.16 -13.15 28.87
C LYS A 425 6.81 -14.28 27.90
N ALA A 426 5.52 -14.62 27.74
CA ALA A 426 5.09 -15.87 27.10
C ALA A 426 4.51 -15.70 25.68
N TRP A 427 4.65 -14.54 25.04
CA TRP A 427 4.08 -14.26 23.71
C TRP A 427 4.75 -13.02 23.12
N PHE A 428 4.41 -12.62 21.88
CA PHE A 428 4.97 -11.45 21.16
C PHE A 428 4.59 -10.07 21.76
N ARG A 429 4.66 -9.95 23.09
CA ARG A 429 4.55 -8.70 23.84
C ARG A 429 5.86 -7.91 23.74
N ASP A 430 5.78 -6.60 23.60
CA ASP A 430 6.94 -5.71 23.39
C ASP A 430 7.81 -6.12 22.18
N ARG A 431 7.15 -6.70 21.17
CA ARG A 431 7.74 -7.32 19.97
C ARG A 431 8.61 -6.43 19.08
N TYR A 432 8.67 -5.13 19.35
CA TYR A 432 9.43 -4.15 18.55
C TYR A 432 10.70 -3.63 19.25
N SER A 433 10.90 -3.92 20.53
CA SER A 433 11.99 -3.34 21.33
C SER A 433 13.14 -4.30 21.64
N SER A 434 12.97 -5.61 21.46
CA SER A 434 14.01 -6.60 21.80
C SER A 434 15.13 -6.68 20.76
N ALA A 435 16.31 -7.16 21.19
CA ALA A 435 17.46 -7.40 20.31
C ALA A 435 17.19 -8.58 19.35
N TYR A 436 16.46 -9.60 19.81
CA TYR A 436 16.07 -10.80 19.06
C TYR A 436 14.66 -10.69 18.47
N ARG A 437 14.24 -9.48 18.12
CA ARG A 437 12.88 -9.20 17.67
C ARG A 437 12.54 -9.95 16.37
N PRO A 438 11.34 -10.56 16.28
CA PRO A 438 10.80 -11.15 15.04
C PRO A 438 10.51 -10.12 13.94
N PHE A 439 10.40 -8.85 14.32
CA PHE A 439 9.98 -7.75 13.46
C PHE A 439 11.03 -6.64 13.42
N THR A 440 10.97 -5.76 12.44
CA THR A 440 11.73 -4.52 12.45
C THR A 440 11.29 -3.64 13.63
N ARG A 441 12.10 -2.63 14.00
CA ARG A 441 11.68 -1.63 15.01
C ARG A 441 10.40 -0.88 14.61
N GLN A 442 10.12 -0.83 13.30
CA GLN A 442 8.92 -0.26 12.73
C GLN A 442 7.78 -1.27 12.64
N GLY A 443 7.94 -2.50 13.13
CA GLY A 443 6.90 -3.51 13.21
C GLY A 443 6.54 -4.22 11.90
N GLY A 444 7.46 -4.22 10.94
CA GLY A 444 7.37 -5.02 9.73
C GLY A 444 8.32 -6.22 9.73
N VAL A 445 8.48 -6.85 8.56
CA VAL A 445 9.41 -7.96 8.33
C VAL A 445 10.23 -7.71 7.08
N ILE A 446 11.46 -8.22 7.08
CA ILE A 446 12.36 -8.22 5.94
C ILE A 446 12.93 -9.63 5.82
N PHE A 447 12.68 -10.26 4.67
CA PHE A 447 13.25 -11.53 4.28
C PHE A 447 14.27 -11.25 3.16
N ALA A 448 15.55 -11.49 3.41
CA ALA A 448 16.64 -11.29 2.46
C ALA A 448 17.11 -12.61 1.81
N GLY A 449 17.47 -12.55 0.52
CA GLY A 449 17.70 -13.73 -0.32
C GLY A 449 18.84 -14.65 0.10
N ASP A 450 19.78 -14.18 0.92
CA ASP A 450 20.87 -14.98 1.48
C ASP A 450 20.39 -16.06 2.46
N GLU A 451 19.17 -15.93 2.97
CA GLU A 451 18.57 -16.88 3.91
C GLU A 451 17.76 -17.99 3.24
N TYR A 452 17.47 -17.90 1.92
CA TYR A 452 16.45 -18.74 1.27
C TYR A 452 16.98 -19.46 0.02
N GLY A 453 17.44 -20.71 0.21
CA GLY A 453 17.52 -21.76 -0.82
C GLY A 453 18.22 -21.43 -2.16
N ASN A 454 18.05 -22.32 -3.14
CA ASN A 454 18.56 -22.15 -4.52
C ASN A 454 17.49 -21.62 -5.49
N GLY A 455 16.34 -21.20 -4.95
CA GLY A 455 15.14 -20.77 -5.67
C GLY A 455 14.53 -21.86 -6.56
N VAL A 456 13.68 -21.42 -7.49
CA VAL A 456 12.88 -22.29 -8.35
C VAL A 456 13.40 -22.26 -9.78
N ARG A 457 13.38 -23.42 -10.44
CA ARG A 457 13.84 -23.59 -11.82
C ARG A 457 12.74 -24.17 -12.68
N TRP A 458 12.43 -23.52 -13.78
CA TRP A 458 11.61 -24.04 -14.86
C TRP A 458 12.48 -24.38 -16.07
N LYS A 459 12.28 -25.59 -16.61
CA LYS A 459 12.81 -25.97 -17.92
C LYS A 459 11.79 -25.56 -18.97
N VAL A 460 12.21 -24.74 -19.91
CA VAL A 460 11.37 -24.17 -20.97
C VAL A 460 11.90 -24.63 -22.33
N ASP A 461 11.00 -24.98 -23.25
CA ASP A 461 11.35 -25.36 -24.60
C ASP A 461 12.09 -24.25 -25.36
N LYS A 462 13.02 -24.65 -26.24
CA LYS A 462 13.83 -23.71 -27.03
C LYS A 462 13.02 -22.84 -28.00
N GLY A 463 11.81 -23.27 -28.40
CA GLY A 463 10.89 -22.48 -29.22
C GLY A 463 10.42 -21.19 -28.55
N ALA A 464 10.69 -21.00 -27.25
CA ALA A 464 10.41 -19.76 -26.53
C ALA A 464 11.47 -18.65 -26.72
N ILE A 465 12.62 -18.95 -27.34
CA ILE A 465 13.65 -17.93 -27.64
C ILE A 465 13.07 -16.83 -28.53
N GLY A 466 13.37 -15.58 -28.19
CA GLY A 466 12.87 -14.39 -28.90
C GLY A 466 11.43 -14.00 -28.54
N ARG A 467 10.79 -14.69 -27.57
CA ARG A 467 9.44 -14.38 -27.12
C ARG A 467 9.45 -13.75 -25.72
N THR A 468 8.43 -12.95 -25.45
CA THR A 468 8.12 -12.49 -24.10
C THR A 468 7.15 -13.48 -23.47
N MET A 469 7.56 -14.08 -22.35
CA MET A 469 6.70 -14.93 -21.53
C MET A 469 6.12 -14.11 -20.38
N GLU A 470 4.86 -14.36 -20.07
CA GLU A 470 4.17 -13.73 -18.96
C GLU A 470 4.00 -14.71 -17.80
N TRP A 471 4.20 -14.20 -16.60
CA TRP A 471 4.15 -14.92 -15.34
C TRP A 471 3.14 -14.25 -14.42
N GLU A 472 2.18 -15.01 -13.95
CA GLU A 472 1.26 -14.57 -12.93
C GLU A 472 1.87 -14.78 -11.55
N ILE A 473 1.90 -13.71 -10.77
CA ILE A 473 2.13 -13.78 -9.33
C ILE A 473 0.82 -13.53 -8.60
N ARG A 474 0.38 -14.52 -7.82
CA ARG A 474 -0.68 -14.38 -6.84
C ARG A 474 -0.07 -14.38 -5.45
N GLY A 475 -0.59 -13.56 -4.56
CA GLY A 475 -0.08 -13.52 -3.20
C GLY A 475 -1.14 -13.24 -2.16
N TRP A 476 -0.91 -13.78 -0.98
CA TRP A 476 -1.73 -13.61 0.20
C TRP A 476 -0.85 -13.16 1.36
N ILE A 477 -1.28 -12.12 2.06
CA ILE A 477 -0.59 -11.60 3.25
C ILE A 477 -1.60 -11.58 4.40
N TRP A 478 -1.23 -12.21 5.51
CA TRP A 478 -2.01 -12.22 6.74
C TRP A 478 -1.38 -11.27 7.75
N LEU A 479 -2.24 -10.44 8.34
CA LEU A 479 -1.89 -9.53 9.41
C LEU A 479 -2.65 -9.94 10.66
N THR A 480 -1.94 -10.24 11.73
CA THR A 480 -2.53 -10.61 13.01
C THR A 480 -2.32 -9.49 14.01
N TYR A 481 -3.38 -9.16 14.76
CA TYR A 481 -3.30 -8.33 15.95
C TYR A 481 -3.40 -9.23 17.17
N TRP A 482 -2.30 -9.27 17.92
CA TRP A 482 -2.28 -9.62 19.33
C TRP A 482 -1.89 -8.36 20.13
N PRO A 483 -2.43 -8.17 21.34
CA PRO A 483 -2.17 -6.95 22.11
C PRO A 483 -0.67 -6.72 22.33
N ASN A 484 -0.21 -5.49 22.46
CA ASN A 484 1.22 -5.23 22.65
C ASN A 484 1.50 -4.70 24.06
N LYS A 485 0.95 -3.52 24.36
CA LYS A 485 1.05 -2.82 25.63
C LYS A 485 -0.32 -2.71 26.30
N HIS A 486 -1.35 -2.53 25.48
CA HIS A 486 -2.73 -2.41 25.92
C HIS A 486 -3.25 -3.76 26.47
N LYS A 487 -3.93 -3.71 27.61
CA LYS A 487 -4.45 -4.91 28.29
C LYS A 487 -5.83 -5.25 27.74
N THR A 488 -5.87 -6.14 26.76
CA THR A 488 -7.12 -6.66 26.19
C THR A 488 -7.02 -8.14 25.85
N PHE A 489 -8.15 -8.80 25.70
CA PHE A 489 -8.25 -10.17 25.16
C PHE A 489 -8.62 -10.19 23.69
N TYR A 490 -8.77 -9.02 23.06
CA TYR A 490 -9.09 -8.91 21.65
C TYR A 490 -7.94 -9.41 20.77
N SER A 491 -8.28 -10.22 19.76
CA SER A 491 -7.35 -10.65 18.72
C SER A 491 -8.07 -10.73 17.39
N GLU A 492 -7.40 -10.30 16.31
CA GLU A 492 -7.94 -10.35 14.96
C GLU A 492 -6.86 -10.82 13.99
N THR A 493 -7.25 -11.52 12.93
CA THR A 493 -6.41 -11.79 11.77
C THR A 493 -7.15 -11.39 10.51
N ARG A 494 -6.50 -10.54 9.72
CA ARG A 494 -6.97 -10.05 8.44
C ARG A 494 -6.11 -10.60 7.30
N ARG A 495 -6.68 -10.70 6.11
CA ARG A 495 -6.00 -11.21 4.92
C ARG A 495 -6.27 -10.30 3.73
N LEU A 496 -5.25 -10.10 2.92
CA LEU A 496 -5.39 -9.56 1.57
C LEU A 496 -4.97 -10.60 0.54
N GLU A 497 -5.50 -10.46 -0.67
CA GLU A 497 -5.08 -11.20 -1.85
C GLU A 497 -4.75 -10.21 -2.97
N PHE A 498 -3.61 -10.40 -3.64
CA PHE A 498 -3.22 -9.63 -4.82
C PHE A 498 -2.85 -10.54 -5.98
N ARG A 499 -2.94 -9.98 -7.19
CA ARG A 499 -2.55 -10.66 -8.43
C ARG A 499 -1.92 -9.65 -9.38
N GLU A 500 -0.72 -9.96 -9.86
CA GLU A 500 -0.02 -9.16 -10.87
C GLU A 500 0.58 -10.05 -11.95
N VAL A 501 0.92 -9.45 -13.10
CA VAL A 501 1.59 -10.13 -14.21
C VAL A 501 2.99 -9.57 -14.37
N LEU A 502 3.97 -10.47 -14.46
CA LEU A 502 5.40 -10.21 -14.62
C LEU A 502 5.83 -10.66 -16.01
N ASN A 503 6.66 -9.86 -16.67
CA ASN A 503 7.10 -10.14 -18.04
C ASN A 503 8.57 -10.58 -18.04
N LEU A 504 8.87 -11.59 -18.84
CA LEU A 504 10.22 -12.10 -19.09
C LEU A 504 10.48 -12.15 -20.59
N THR A 505 11.36 -11.28 -21.07
CA THR A 505 11.85 -11.37 -22.45
C THR A 505 13.00 -12.38 -22.51
N ILE A 506 12.80 -13.46 -23.27
CA ILE A 506 13.83 -14.47 -23.50
C ILE A 506 14.62 -14.04 -24.73
N ALA A 507 15.77 -13.41 -24.50
CA ALA A 507 16.70 -12.96 -25.55
C ALA A 507 17.63 -14.07 -26.04
#